data_AF-A0A956AZE8-F1
#
_entry.id   AF-A0A956AZE8-F1
#
_cell.length_a   1.000
_cell.length_b   1.000
_cell.length_c   1.000
_cell.angle_alpha   90.00
_cell.angle_beta   90.00
_cell.angle_gamma   90.00
#
_symmetry.space_group_name_H-M   'P 1'
#
loop_
_entity.id
_entity.type
_entity.pdbx_description
1 polymer ?
#
loop_
_entity_poly.entity_id
_entity_poly.type
_entity_poly.pdbx_seq_one_letter_code
_entity_poly.pdbx_strand_id
1 'polypeptide(L)'
;QGLRLTQAYAMAAGRWLALKVGLVRGQFGVGLVANGGEDADPEEVGQSPFDVAYEHDRNLRLQLAVFPFEPKTDKRGKTQAPLALVVAADAVMDDDTASWEAGDRTYQVLGGALARFGPVRLAAGTLYRDQAYAEGGETKVWLAALTGRWDILQRTHRLWIEGELDSYFGTSTLSQSAVRPGAFDVQATGGVGRLGYGRAEYDLVFEGGYASGDDNAFDDRINTFTFDREHRVGLLMFRQAIRQSSAATAYNVADPTYRGSPSRGFDQLANGGAIQNAIYVNPRFRYRLPGDLRLDLGYVWARSAVPVTDAFRSGLAGGAPVAWRGAAEATALGHEVDLGLGYDWRLEPVTVRLRSQVGVFVPGEAFQDARGADAPTMWAGLTQVEVRW
;
A
#
# COMPACT_ATOMS: atom_id res chain seq x y z
N GLN A 1 -16.62 12.87 14.28
CA GLN A 1 -16.31 12.46 12.89
C GLN A 1 -17.60 12.58 12.10
N GLY A 2 -17.62 13.43 11.07
CA GLY A 2 -18.81 13.62 10.21
C GLY A 2 -18.92 12.53 9.15
N LEU A 3 -20.09 12.38 8.53
CA LEU A 3 -20.26 11.53 7.36
C LEU A 3 -19.36 12.06 6.22
N ARG A 4 -18.43 11.23 5.74
CA ARG A 4 -17.54 11.58 4.62
C ARG A 4 -17.96 10.80 3.38
N LEU A 5 -18.28 11.50 2.29
CA LEU A 5 -18.58 10.87 1.01
C LEU A 5 -17.30 10.28 0.41
N THR A 6 -17.27 8.96 0.27
CA THR A 6 -16.11 8.23 -0.24
C THR A 6 -16.21 7.90 -1.73
N GLN A 7 -17.42 7.79 -2.28
CA GLN A 7 -17.66 7.47 -3.68
C GLN A 7 -19.04 7.94 -4.15
N ALA A 8 -19.10 8.56 -5.33
CA ALA A 8 -20.34 8.93 -6.02
C ALA A 8 -20.03 9.24 -7.48
N TYR A 9 -20.53 8.44 -8.42
CA TYR A 9 -20.23 8.62 -9.84
C TYR A 9 -21.41 8.24 -10.73
N ALA A 10 -21.41 8.80 -11.94
CA ALA A 10 -22.26 8.39 -13.04
C ALA A 10 -21.44 7.58 -14.06
N MET A 11 -22.09 6.60 -14.69
CA MET A 11 -21.48 5.79 -15.73
C MET A 11 -22.46 5.57 -16.88
N ALA A 12 -21.99 5.78 -18.10
CA ALA A 12 -22.69 5.43 -19.33
C ALA A 12 -21.85 4.41 -20.08
N ALA A 13 -22.41 3.23 -20.35
CA ALA A 13 -21.69 2.14 -21.01
C ALA A 13 -22.48 1.64 -22.23
N GLY A 14 -21.77 1.51 -23.34
CA GLY A 14 -22.23 0.85 -24.56
C GLY A 14 -21.35 -0.36 -24.88
N ARG A 15 -21.61 -0.96 -26.04
CA ARG A 15 -20.90 -2.16 -26.50
C ARG A 15 -19.38 -1.95 -26.67
N TRP A 16 -18.98 -0.77 -27.13
CA TRP A 16 -17.60 -0.48 -27.55
C TRP A 16 -16.90 0.55 -26.67
N LEU A 17 -17.66 1.24 -25.82
CA LEU A 17 -17.18 2.41 -25.08
C LEU A 17 -17.91 2.54 -23.75
N ALA A 18 -17.20 2.96 -22.71
CA ALA A 18 -17.78 3.37 -21.45
C ALA A 18 -17.17 4.69 -20.98
N LEU A 19 -18.02 5.56 -20.44
CA LEU A 19 -17.68 6.83 -19.84
C LEU A 19 -18.04 6.77 -18.35
N LYS A 20 -17.12 7.16 -17.48
CA LYS A 20 -17.34 7.27 -16.03
C LYS A 20 -16.91 8.65 -15.56
N VAL A 21 -17.74 9.31 -14.76
CA VAL A 21 -17.44 10.63 -14.18
C VAL A 21 -17.91 10.71 -12.73
N GLY A 22 -17.09 11.23 -11.85
CA GLY A 22 -17.46 11.52 -10.45
C GLY A 22 -16.37 11.16 -9.45
N LEU A 23 -16.76 11.14 -8.17
CA LEU A 23 -15.88 10.77 -7.07
C LEU A 23 -15.71 9.24 -7.05
N VAL A 24 -14.47 8.78 -7.17
CA VAL A 24 -14.08 7.38 -7.20
C VAL A 24 -12.97 7.11 -6.21
N ARG A 25 -12.86 5.84 -5.81
CA ARG A 25 -11.69 5.32 -5.10
C ARG A 25 -10.63 4.88 -6.11
N GLY A 26 -9.36 5.10 -5.79
CA GLY A 26 -8.24 4.54 -6.54
C GLY A 26 -8.13 3.04 -6.29
N GLN A 27 -7.91 2.24 -7.34
CA GLN A 27 -7.51 0.85 -7.18
C GLN A 27 -6.75 0.45 -8.44
N PHE A 28 -5.54 -0.08 -8.27
CA PHE A 28 -4.80 -0.75 -9.33
C PHE A 28 -4.24 -2.08 -8.82
N GLY A 29 -4.28 -3.10 -9.68
CA GLY A 29 -3.92 -4.49 -9.40
C GLY A 29 -4.10 -4.94 -7.95
N VAL A 30 -3.00 -5.20 -7.25
CA VAL A 30 -2.95 -5.68 -5.86
C VAL A 30 -2.95 -4.56 -4.81
N GLY A 31 -2.88 -3.31 -5.26
CA GLY A 31 -2.95 -2.11 -4.42
C GLY A 31 -1.61 -1.60 -3.93
N LEU A 32 -0.54 -1.66 -4.74
CA LEU A 32 0.77 -1.12 -4.33
C LEU A 32 0.85 0.40 -4.35
N VAL A 33 0.15 1.06 -5.28
CA VAL A 33 0.24 2.52 -5.49
C VAL A 33 -1.10 3.23 -5.47
N ALA A 34 -2.18 2.47 -5.51
CA ALA A 34 -3.55 2.96 -5.40
C ALA A 34 -4.41 1.85 -4.84
N ASN A 35 -4.93 2.06 -3.63
CA ASN A 35 -5.76 1.11 -2.90
C ASN A 35 -7.10 1.74 -2.51
N GLY A 36 -8.17 0.99 -2.75
CA GLY A 36 -9.53 1.45 -2.49
C GLY A 36 -9.89 1.52 -1.01
N GLY A 37 -8.99 1.13 -0.10
CA GLY A 37 -9.25 1.07 1.34
C GLY A 37 -10.32 0.04 1.68
N GLU A 38 -10.41 -1.03 0.89
CA GLU A 38 -11.40 -2.09 1.11
C GLU A 38 -10.84 -3.13 2.10
N ASP A 39 -11.65 -3.49 3.09
CA ASP A 39 -11.31 -4.60 3.97
C ASP A 39 -11.37 -5.92 3.21
N ALA A 40 -10.44 -6.82 3.52
CA ALA A 40 -10.38 -8.14 2.90
C ALA A 40 -11.74 -8.84 2.97
N ASP A 41 -12.32 -9.08 1.79
CA ASP A 41 -13.51 -9.92 1.67
C ASP A 41 -13.17 -11.31 2.23
N PRO A 42 -13.96 -11.86 3.17
CA PRO A 42 -13.76 -13.23 3.67
C PRO A 42 -13.67 -14.29 2.57
N GLU A 43 -14.28 -14.04 1.40
CA GLU A 43 -14.26 -14.90 0.24
C GLU A 43 -13.06 -14.65 -0.69
N GLU A 44 -12.44 -13.47 -0.63
CA GLU A 44 -11.26 -13.17 -1.44
C GLU A 44 -9.98 -13.74 -0.81
N VAL A 45 -9.46 -14.76 -1.48
CA VAL A 45 -8.17 -15.37 -1.17
C VAL A 45 -7.07 -14.54 -1.82
N GLY A 46 -6.29 -13.82 -1.01
CA GLY A 46 -5.11 -13.09 -1.48
C GLY A 46 -4.78 -11.84 -0.69
N GLN A 47 -5.78 -11.16 -0.14
CA GLN A 47 -5.58 -9.99 0.73
C GLN A 47 -5.17 -10.41 2.15
N SER A 48 -4.45 -9.54 2.87
CA SER A 48 -4.12 -9.79 4.27
C SER A 48 -5.41 -9.82 5.12
N PRO A 49 -5.62 -10.86 5.96
CA PRO A 49 -6.70 -10.84 6.95
C PRO A 49 -6.39 -9.94 8.15
N PHE A 50 -5.14 -9.50 8.28
CA PHE A 50 -4.65 -8.76 9.43
C PHE A 50 -4.74 -7.26 9.20
N ASP A 51 -5.09 -6.56 10.28
CA ASP A 51 -5.43 -5.14 10.33
C ASP A 51 -6.73 -4.77 9.57
N VAL A 52 -7.14 -3.51 9.66
CA VAL A 52 -8.33 -2.94 8.98
C VAL A 52 -7.95 -1.71 8.17
N ALA A 53 -8.73 -1.40 7.15
CA ALA A 53 -8.51 -0.21 6.34
C ALA A 53 -9.03 1.04 7.05
N TYR A 54 -8.25 2.12 7.04
CA TYR A 54 -8.62 3.39 7.69
C TYR A 54 -8.73 4.53 6.68
N GLU A 55 -7.85 4.54 5.69
CA GLU A 55 -7.73 5.58 4.67
C GLU A 55 -8.27 5.08 3.32
N HIS A 56 -8.59 6.02 2.43
CA HIS A 56 -9.10 5.73 1.10
C HIS A 56 -8.67 6.82 0.14
N ASP A 57 -8.12 6.44 -1.00
CA ASP A 57 -7.85 7.38 -2.09
C ASP A 57 -9.14 7.97 -2.63
N ARG A 58 -9.19 9.30 -2.77
CA ARG A 58 -10.37 10.03 -3.24
C ARG A 58 -10.03 10.87 -4.46
N ASN A 59 -10.58 10.46 -5.59
CA ASN A 59 -10.31 11.07 -6.88
C ASN A 59 -11.61 11.56 -7.53
N LEU A 60 -11.66 12.82 -7.95
CA LEU A 60 -12.67 13.25 -8.91
C LEU A 60 -12.17 12.88 -10.31
N ARG A 61 -12.78 11.85 -10.91
CA ARG A 61 -12.32 11.23 -12.15
C ARG A 61 -13.22 11.53 -13.33
N LEU A 62 -12.62 11.77 -14.49
CA LEU A 62 -13.22 11.59 -15.81
C LEU A 62 -12.48 10.45 -16.52
N GLN A 63 -13.20 9.39 -16.90
CA GLN A 63 -12.61 8.19 -17.48
C GLN A 63 -13.34 7.74 -18.73
N LEU A 64 -12.56 7.44 -19.76
CA LEU A 64 -13.00 6.80 -20.99
C LEU A 64 -12.38 5.39 -21.08
N ALA A 65 -13.21 4.39 -21.32
CA ALA A 65 -12.77 3.04 -21.64
C ALA A 65 -13.26 2.63 -23.04
N VAL A 66 -12.39 2.05 -23.85
CA VAL A 66 -12.67 1.53 -25.19
C VAL A 66 -12.46 0.02 -25.19
N PHE A 67 -13.41 -0.71 -25.76
CA PHE A 67 -13.39 -2.17 -25.84
C PHE A 67 -13.22 -2.57 -27.31
N PRO A 68 -12.01 -2.72 -27.85
CA PRO A 68 -11.81 -2.92 -29.30
C PRO A 68 -12.32 -4.28 -29.82
N PHE A 69 -12.69 -5.20 -28.93
CA PHE A 69 -13.20 -6.51 -29.27
C PHE A 69 -14.56 -6.77 -28.64
N GLU A 70 -15.37 -7.57 -29.31
CA GLU A 70 -16.69 -7.95 -28.81
C GLU A 70 -16.58 -8.68 -27.47
N PRO A 71 -17.35 -8.26 -26.44
CA PRO A 71 -17.41 -8.96 -25.17
C PRO A 71 -17.84 -10.40 -25.37
N LYS A 72 -17.15 -11.33 -24.70
CA LYS A 72 -17.48 -12.75 -24.71
C LYS A 72 -18.11 -13.11 -23.38
N THR A 73 -19.19 -13.88 -23.44
CA THR A 73 -19.80 -14.48 -22.26
C THR A 73 -19.08 -15.78 -21.94
N ASP A 74 -18.54 -15.89 -20.73
CA ASP A 74 -17.91 -17.13 -20.28
C ASP A 74 -18.95 -18.23 -19.97
N LYS A 75 -18.47 -19.45 -19.71
CA LYS A 75 -19.34 -20.60 -19.35
C LYS A 75 -20.15 -20.39 -18.07
N ARG A 76 -19.86 -19.35 -17.29
CA ARG A 76 -20.55 -18.99 -16.04
C ARG A 76 -21.51 -17.81 -16.25
N GLY A 77 -21.76 -17.41 -17.50
CA GLY A 77 -22.67 -16.32 -17.84
C GLY A 77 -22.10 -14.91 -17.64
N LYS A 78 -20.80 -14.78 -17.32
CA LYS A 78 -20.18 -13.46 -17.15
C LYS A 78 -19.70 -12.94 -18.49
N THR A 79 -20.29 -11.83 -18.94
CA THR A 79 -19.89 -11.12 -20.15
C THR A 79 -18.74 -10.17 -19.86
N GLN A 80 -17.63 -10.33 -20.58
CA GLN A 80 -16.45 -9.49 -20.40
C GLN A 80 -15.73 -9.22 -21.72
N ALA A 81 -15.21 -7.99 -21.85
CA ALA A 81 -14.33 -7.62 -22.95
C ALA A 81 -12.94 -8.25 -22.76
N PRO A 82 -12.33 -8.85 -23.80
CA PRO A 82 -10.99 -9.45 -23.68
C PRO A 82 -9.87 -8.40 -23.62
N LEU A 83 -10.15 -7.16 -24.05
CA LEU A 83 -9.25 -6.02 -23.91
C LEU A 83 -10.09 -4.77 -23.61
N ALA A 84 -9.61 -3.96 -22.67
CA ALA A 84 -10.08 -2.61 -22.41
C ALA A 84 -8.88 -1.67 -22.47
N LEU A 85 -8.99 -0.59 -23.25
CA LEU A 85 -8.05 0.53 -23.24
C LEU A 85 -8.68 1.66 -22.45
N VAL A 86 -7.96 2.21 -21.47
CA VAL A 86 -8.50 3.22 -20.54
C VAL A 86 -7.64 4.47 -20.60
N VAL A 87 -8.28 5.62 -20.63
CA VAL A 87 -7.66 6.93 -20.36
C VAL A 87 -8.51 7.64 -19.32
N ALA A 88 -7.86 8.26 -18.34
CA ALA A 88 -8.54 9.06 -17.34
C ALA A 88 -7.74 10.31 -16.97
N ALA A 89 -8.47 11.30 -16.47
CA ALA A 89 -7.91 12.47 -15.79
C ALA A 89 -8.55 12.57 -14.40
N ASP A 90 -7.72 12.79 -13.38
CA ASP A 90 -8.17 12.93 -12.01
C ASP A 90 -7.73 14.26 -11.42
N ALA A 91 -8.62 14.80 -10.58
CA ALA A 91 -8.26 15.75 -9.55
C ALA A 91 -8.22 14.98 -8.22
N VAL A 92 -7.02 14.82 -7.66
CA VAL A 92 -6.78 13.95 -6.50
C VAL A 92 -7.05 14.75 -5.24
N MET A 93 -8.16 14.44 -4.56
CA MET A 93 -8.63 15.23 -3.41
C MET A 93 -7.91 14.85 -2.12
N ASP A 94 -7.63 13.56 -1.95
CA ASP A 94 -7.04 12.98 -0.75
C ASP A 94 -6.38 11.66 -1.13
N ASP A 95 -5.08 11.51 -0.85
CA ASP A 95 -4.31 10.26 -0.94
C ASP A 95 -3.14 10.30 0.06
N ASP A 96 -2.24 9.31 0.00
CA ASP A 96 -1.09 9.18 0.89
C ASP A 96 -0.14 10.39 0.93
N THR A 97 -0.15 11.22 -0.12
CA THR A 97 0.83 12.31 -0.33
C THR A 97 0.19 13.67 -0.58
N ALA A 98 -1.12 13.76 -0.74
CA ALA A 98 -1.84 14.99 -1.07
C ALA A 98 -3.16 15.08 -0.30
N SER A 99 -3.43 16.25 0.26
CA SER A 99 -4.76 16.56 0.80
C SER A 99 -5.22 17.97 0.44
N TRP A 100 -6.36 18.08 -0.26
CA TRP A 100 -6.93 19.39 -0.61
C TRP A 100 -7.40 20.18 0.61
N GLU A 101 -7.77 19.48 1.68
CA GLU A 101 -8.14 20.07 2.97
C GLU A 101 -6.92 20.73 3.63
N ALA A 102 -5.71 20.17 3.43
CA ALA A 102 -4.44 20.75 3.86
C ALA A 102 -3.93 21.88 2.93
N GLY A 103 -4.50 22.00 1.73
CA GLY A 103 -4.17 23.04 0.75
C GLY A 103 -3.43 22.56 -0.49
N ASP A 104 -3.08 21.28 -0.57
CA ASP A 104 -2.38 20.69 -1.71
C ASP A 104 -3.26 20.69 -2.96
N ARG A 105 -2.63 20.69 -4.14
CA ARG A 105 -3.33 20.60 -5.43
C ARG A 105 -2.62 19.59 -6.30
N THR A 106 -3.37 18.55 -6.66
CA THR A 106 -2.84 17.42 -7.39
C THR A 106 -3.76 17.08 -8.55
N TYR A 107 -3.16 16.96 -9.73
CA TYR A 107 -3.82 16.52 -10.95
C TYR A 107 -3.01 15.41 -11.59
N GLN A 108 -3.71 14.45 -12.19
CA GLN A 108 -3.05 13.35 -12.88
C GLN A 108 -3.80 12.93 -14.13
N VAL A 109 -3.05 12.45 -15.12
CA VAL A 109 -3.57 11.84 -16.34
C VAL A 109 -3.00 10.44 -16.43
N LEU A 110 -3.85 9.45 -16.66
CA LEU A 110 -3.44 8.06 -16.76
C LEU A 110 -3.97 7.40 -18.02
N GLY A 111 -3.21 6.43 -18.52
CA GLY A 111 -3.53 5.62 -19.66
C GLY A 111 -3.10 4.17 -19.43
N GLY A 112 -3.90 3.20 -19.86
CA GLY A 112 -3.56 1.80 -19.66
C GLY A 112 -4.39 0.83 -20.48
N ALA A 113 -4.02 -0.43 -20.38
CA ALA A 113 -4.69 -1.55 -21.02
C ALA A 113 -4.95 -2.65 -19.99
N LEU A 114 -6.14 -3.24 -20.03
CA LEU A 114 -6.53 -4.40 -19.24
C LEU A 114 -6.90 -5.52 -20.20
N ALA A 115 -6.18 -6.63 -20.13
CA ALA A 115 -6.35 -7.76 -21.02
C ALA A 115 -6.73 -9.03 -20.25
N ARG A 116 -7.59 -9.85 -20.86
CA ARG A 116 -8.05 -11.12 -20.30
C ARG A 116 -7.97 -12.24 -21.33
N PHE A 117 -7.16 -13.25 -21.04
CA PHE A 117 -6.92 -14.41 -21.90
C PHE A 117 -7.18 -15.69 -21.11
N GLY A 118 -8.42 -16.18 -21.13
CA GLY A 118 -8.82 -17.38 -20.40
C GLY A 118 -8.52 -17.25 -18.89
N PRO A 119 -7.61 -18.05 -18.32
CA PRO A 119 -7.26 -17.98 -16.90
C PRO A 119 -6.33 -16.82 -16.53
N VAL A 120 -5.83 -16.06 -17.51
CA VAL A 120 -4.86 -14.98 -17.31
C VAL A 120 -5.55 -13.62 -17.39
N ARG A 121 -5.21 -12.75 -16.43
CA ARG A 121 -5.55 -11.32 -16.40
C ARG A 121 -4.24 -10.54 -16.37
N LEU A 122 -4.11 -9.51 -17.20
CA LEU A 122 -2.97 -8.60 -17.21
C LEU A 122 -3.50 -7.18 -17.25
N ALA A 123 -2.82 -6.25 -16.58
CA ALA A 123 -3.02 -4.84 -16.81
C ALA A 123 -1.67 -4.13 -16.80
N ALA A 124 -1.52 -3.14 -17.67
CA ALA A 124 -0.35 -2.28 -17.71
C ALA A 124 -0.81 -0.84 -17.95
N GLY A 125 -0.11 0.12 -17.37
CA GLY A 125 -0.48 1.51 -17.54
C GLY A 125 0.63 2.46 -17.15
N THR A 126 0.36 3.73 -17.43
CA THR A 126 1.20 4.84 -17.00
C THR A 126 0.33 5.98 -16.51
N LEU A 127 0.87 6.75 -15.59
CA LEU A 127 0.24 7.92 -15.00
C LEU A 127 1.26 9.04 -14.94
N TYR A 128 0.86 10.25 -15.31
CA TYR A 128 1.60 11.47 -15.05
C TYR A 128 0.89 12.24 -13.94
N ARG A 129 1.63 12.61 -12.90
CA ARG A 129 1.15 13.39 -11.75
C ARG A 129 1.87 14.74 -11.71
N ASP A 130 1.09 15.79 -11.52
CA ASP A 130 1.55 17.14 -11.22
C ASP A 130 0.92 17.59 -9.91
N GLN A 131 1.75 17.84 -8.90
CA GLN A 131 1.34 18.15 -7.55
C GLN A 131 2.06 19.38 -7.03
N ALA A 132 1.30 20.32 -6.47
CA ALA A 132 1.78 21.45 -5.71
C ALA A 132 1.36 21.32 -4.24
N TYR A 133 2.29 21.59 -3.32
CA TYR A 133 2.07 21.43 -1.89
C TYR A 133 1.75 22.76 -1.21
N ALA A 134 0.92 22.71 -0.16
CA ALA A 134 0.50 23.90 0.59
C ALA A 134 1.68 24.68 1.21
N GLU A 135 2.71 23.96 1.66
CA GLU A 135 3.95 24.49 2.22
C GLU A 135 5.00 24.92 1.17
N GLY A 136 4.61 24.88 -0.11
CA GLY A 136 5.43 25.17 -1.26
C GLY A 136 6.15 23.93 -1.79
N GLY A 137 6.73 24.06 -2.99
CA GLY A 137 7.32 22.94 -3.71
C GLY A 137 6.31 22.22 -4.59
N GLU A 138 6.84 21.42 -5.49
CA GLU A 138 6.13 20.70 -6.54
C GLU A 138 6.74 19.31 -6.73
N THR A 139 5.89 18.33 -7.05
CA THR A 139 6.28 16.98 -7.48
C THR A 139 5.67 16.71 -8.84
N LYS A 140 6.51 16.39 -9.82
CA LYS A 140 6.12 16.03 -11.19
C LYS A 140 6.71 14.68 -11.53
N VAL A 141 5.88 13.65 -11.53
CA VAL A 141 6.33 12.26 -11.68
C VAL A 141 5.49 11.50 -12.67
N TRP A 142 6.15 10.58 -13.36
CA TRP A 142 5.53 9.51 -14.08
C TRP A 142 5.55 8.24 -13.23
N LEU A 143 4.49 7.48 -13.31
CA LEU A 143 4.37 6.12 -12.80
C LEU A 143 4.21 5.19 -14.00
N ALA A 144 4.97 4.09 -14.02
CA ALA A 144 4.74 2.96 -14.91
C ALA A 144 4.37 1.75 -14.05
N ALA A 145 3.28 1.08 -14.42
CA ALA A 145 2.66 0.04 -13.60
C ALA A 145 2.31 -1.20 -14.43
N LEU A 146 2.59 -2.38 -13.87
CA LEU A 146 2.28 -3.67 -14.47
C LEU A 146 1.72 -4.61 -13.39
N THR A 147 0.59 -5.24 -13.67
CA THR A 147 0.00 -6.26 -12.81
C THR A 147 -0.50 -7.45 -13.62
N GLY A 148 -0.50 -8.62 -13.01
CA GLY A 148 -0.91 -9.84 -13.66
C GLY A 148 -1.37 -10.92 -12.71
N ARG A 149 -2.32 -11.74 -13.15
CA ARG A 149 -2.84 -12.89 -12.41
C ARG A 149 -3.12 -14.06 -13.33
N TRP A 150 -2.74 -15.26 -12.88
CA TRP A 150 -3.00 -16.51 -13.57
C TRP A 150 -3.66 -17.52 -12.62
N ASP A 151 -4.89 -17.95 -12.95
CA ASP A 151 -5.65 -18.96 -12.19
C ASP A 151 -5.54 -20.36 -12.87
N ILE A 152 -4.72 -21.28 -12.32
CA ILE A 152 -4.26 -22.52 -13.00
C ILE A 152 -5.22 -23.72 -12.81
N LEU A 153 -5.70 -23.97 -11.60
CA LEU A 153 -6.57 -25.12 -11.25
C LEU A 153 -7.92 -24.61 -10.74
N GLN A 154 -9.04 -25.21 -11.17
CA GLN A 154 -10.39 -24.68 -10.85
C GLN A 154 -11.49 -25.75 -10.68
N ARG A 155 -11.24 -26.84 -9.96
CA ARG A 155 -12.33 -27.75 -9.55
C ARG A 155 -12.46 -27.82 -8.04
N THR A 156 -11.68 -28.69 -7.39
CA THR A 156 -11.64 -28.83 -5.92
C THR A 156 -10.43 -28.12 -5.31
N HIS A 157 -9.51 -27.67 -6.16
CA HIS A 157 -8.32 -26.92 -5.80
C HIS A 157 -8.27 -25.67 -6.65
N ARG A 158 -7.80 -24.58 -6.05
CA ARG A 158 -7.48 -23.33 -6.72
C ARG A 158 -6.01 -23.00 -6.54
N LEU A 159 -5.22 -23.10 -7.61
CA LEU A 159 -3.84 -22.61 -7.63
C LEU A 159 -3.81 -21.32 -8.44
N TRP A 160 -3.15 -20.29 -7.94
CA TRP A 160 -3.02 -19.02 -8.64
C TRP A 160 -1.70 -18.32 -8.33
N ILE A 161 -1.25 -17.51 -9.29
CA ILE A 161 -0.10 -16.63 -9.17
C ILE A 161 -0.58 -15.21 -9.50
N GLU A 162 -0.13 -14.23 -8.76
CA GLU A 162 -0.43 -12.82 -8.99
C GLU A 162 0.77 -11.95 -8.65
N GLY A 163 0.90 -10.79 -9.28
CA GLY A 163 1.92 -9.82 -8.90
C GLY A 163 1.70 -8.46 -9.51
N GLU A 164 2.41 -7.48 -8.96
CA GLU A 164 2.43 -6.08 -9.37
C GLU A 164 3.87 -5.55 -9.31
N LEU A 165 4.22 -4.68 -10.25
CA LEU A 165 5.51 -4.00 -10.36
C LEU A 165 5.25 -2.56 -10.81
N ASP A 166 5.79 -1.62 -10.05
CA ASP A 166 5.58 -0.19 -10.23
C ASP A 166 6.88 0.58 -10.12
N SER A 167 7.04 1.61 -10.96
CA SER A 167 8.20 2.49 -10.94
C SER A 167 7.81 3.95 -11.09
N TYR A 168 8.33 4.80 -10.21
CA TYR A 168 8.24 6.25 -10.30
C TYR A 168 9.50 6.82 -10.96
N PHE A 169 9.32 7.83 -11.81
CA PHE A 169 10.42 8.63 -12.34
C PHE A 169 9.99 10.08 -12.57
N GLY A 170 10.82 11.05 -12.21
CA GLY A 170 10.49 12.46 -12.38
C GLY A 170 11.30 13.36 -11.47
N THR A 171 10.67 14.42 -10.96
CA THR A 171 11.34 15.39 -10.10
C THR A 171 10.45 15.84 -8.95
N SER A 172 11.06 16.18 -7.81
CA SER A 172 10.38 16.82 -6.69
C SER A 172 11.22 17.95 -6.10
N THR A 173 10.58 19.03 -5.67
CA THR A 173 11.18 20.16 -4.94
C THR A 173 10.63 20.28 -3.51
N LEU A 174 9.82 19.30 -3.08
CA LEU A 174 9.24 19.26 -1.74
C LEU A 174 10.33 19.01 -0.70
N SER A 175 11.02 17.88 -0.82
CA SER A 175 12.17 17.56 0.00
C SER A 175 13.35 18.41 -0.44
N GLN A 176 13.95 19.16 0.49
CA GLN A 176 15.13 19.98 0.23
C GLN A 176 16.26 19.60 1.17
N SER A 177 17.46 19.43 0.60
CA SER A 177 18.68 19.32 1.38
C SER A 177 19.22 20.71 1.69
N ALA A 178 19.65 20.92 2.93
CA ALA A 178 20.30 22.18 3.33
C ALA A 178 21.57 22.48 2.53
N VAL A 179 22.22 21.44 1.97
CA VAL A 179 23.45 21.56 1.18
C VAL A 179 23.21 21.53 -0.34
N ARG A 180 22.01 21.11 -0.79
CA ARG A 180 21.61 21.09 -2.20
C ARG A 180 20.17 21.59 -2.34
N PRO A 181 19.95 22.90 -2.50
CA PRO A 181 18.63 23.43 -2.84
C PRO A 181 18.31 23.13 -4.30
N GLY A 182 17.09 22.71 -4.61
CA GLY A 182 16.66 22.50 -5.98
C GLY A 182 15.65 21.37 -6.14
N ALA A 183 15.49 20.93 -7.39
CA ALA A 183 14.72 19.74 -7.74
C ALA A 183 15.58 18.50 -7.59
N PHE A 184 15.00 17.46 -6.99
CA PHE A 184 15.60 16.15 -6.77
C PHE A 184 15.00 15.21 -7.81
N ASP A 185 15.85 14.37 -8.39
CA ASP A 185 15.43 13.33 -9.32
C ASP A 185 14.74 12.21 -8.54
N VAL A 186 13.49 11.90 -8.90
CA VAL A 186 12.76 10.77 -8.34
C VAL A 186 13.03 9.56 -9.21
N GLN A 187 13.49 8.46 -8.62
CA GLN A 187 13.59 7.16 -9.28
C GLN A 187 13.41 6.03 -8.26
N ALA A 188 12.18 5.53 -8.15
CA ALA A 188 11.82 4.56 -7.14
C ALA A 188 11.10 3.37 -7.78
N THR A 189 11.25 2.17 -7.24
CA THR A 189 10.60 0.96 -7.76
C THR A 189 10.17 0.03 -6.65
N GLY A 190 8.98 -0.54 -6.79
CA GLY A 190 8.42 -1.51 -5.87
C GLY A 190 7.66 -2.60 -6.60
N GLY A 191 7.50 -3.74 -5.94
CA GLY A 191 6.78 -4.85 -6.51
C GLY A 191 6.38 -5.88 -5.46
N VAL A 192 5.32 -6.63 -5.74
CA VAL A 192 4.84 -7.72 -4.90
C VAL A 192 4.46 -8.91 -5.78
N GLY A 193 4.73 -10.10 -5.28
CA GLY A 193 4.32 -11.36 -5.87
C GLY A 193 3.57 -12.21 -4.85
N ARG A 194 2.54 -12.92 -5.31
CA ARG A 194 1.71 -13.82 -4.52
C ARG A 194 1.56 -15.17 -5.23
N LEU A 195 1.78 -16.24 -4.47
CA LEU A 195 1.40 -17.60 -4.84
C LEU A 195 0.32 -18.06 -3.88
N GLY A 196 -0.83 -18.47 -4.41
CA GLY A 196 -1.94 -18.93 -3.59
C GLY A 196 -2.46 -20.30 -3.96
N TYR A 197 -2.80 -21.07 -2.94
CA TYR A 197 -3.42 -22.38 -3.05
C TYR A 197 -4.64 -22.44 -2.13
N GLY A 198 -5.80 -22.83 -2.66
CA GLY A 198 -7.05 -22.86 -1.93
C GLY A 198 -7.84 -24.16 -2.12
N ARG A 199 -8.53 -24.55 -1.05
CA ARG A 199 -9.54 -25.61 -0.96
C ARG A 199 -10.76 -25.07 -0.19
N ALA A 200 -11.82 -25.87 -0.09
CA ALA A 200 -13.02 -25.47 0.65
C ALA A 200 -12.71 -25.16 2.12
N GLU A 201 -11.83 -25.96 2.74
CA GLU A 201 -11.53 -25.88 4.17
C GLU A 201 -10.37 -24.94 4.49
N TYR A 202 -9.48 -24.64 3.55
CA TYR A 202 -8.30 -23.83 3.84
C TYR A 202 -7.70 -23.12 2.64
N ASP A 203 -6.95 -22.05 2.91
CA ASP A 203 -6.12 -21.35 1.94
C ASP A 203 -4.70 -21.16 2.47
N LEU A 204 -3.75 -21.20 1.55
CA LEU A 204 -2.35 -20.88 1.75
C LEU A 204 -1.99 -19.76 0.76
N VAL A 205 -1.39 -18.69 1.26
CA VAL A 205 -0.87 -17.61 0.42
C VAL A 205 0.56 -17.33 0.84
N PHE A 206 1.48 -17.37 -0.12
CA PHE A 206 2.84 -16.89 0.06
C PHE A 206 2.98 -15.57 -0.68
N GLU A 207 3.14 -14.48 0.06
CA GLU A 207 3.41 -13.15 -0.48
C GLU A 207 4.88 -12.79 -0.26
N GLY A 208 5.50 -12.12 -1.23
CA GLY A 208 6.80 -11.46 -1.04
C GLY A 208 6.80 -10.14 -1.77
N GLY A 209 7.44 -9.13 -1.18
CA GLY A 209 7.47 -7.79 -1.74
C GLY A 209 8.81 -7.10 -1.56
N TYR A 210 9.01 -6.09 -2.41
CA TYR A 210 10.19 -5.24 -2.47
C TYR A 210 9.74 -3.78 -2.62
N ALA A 211 10.29 -2.90 -1.81
CA ALA A 211 10.18 -1.45 -1.95
C ALA A 211 11.60 -0.88 -1.89
N SER A 212 12.04 -0.18 -2.93
CA SER A 212 13.35 0.47 -2.93
C SER A 212 13.46 1.48 -1.78
N GLY A 213 14.68 1.68 -1.31
CA GLY A 213 15.01 2.62 -0.25
C GLY A 213 16.03 3.64 -0.70
N ASP A 214 16.31 4.58 0.18
CA ASP A 214 17.29 5.64 -0.02
C ASP A 214 18.33 5.61 1.11
N ASP A 215 19.57 5.27 0.76
CA ASP A 215 20.69 5.19 1.70
C ASP A 215 21.45 6.51 1.84
N ASN A 216 21.11 7.51 1.03
CA ASN A 216 21.79 8.79 1.02
C ASN A 216 20.83 9.97 0.80
N ALA A 217 20.14 10.36 1.87
CA ALA A 217 19.24 11.51 1.88
C ALA A 217 19.91 12.89 1.61
N PHE A 218 21.23 12.93 1.34
CA PHE A 218 21.99 14.16 1.09
C PHE A 218 22.40 14.36 -0.37
N ASP A 219 22.14 13.38 -1.25
CA ASP A 219 22.29 13.59 -2.70
C ASP A 219 21.04 14.28 -3.30
N ASP A 220 20.99 14.35 -4.63
CA ASP A 220 19.90 14.96 -5.39
C ASP A 220 18.91 13.92 -5.93
N ARG A 221 18.81 12.75 -5.28
CA ARG A 221 17.93 11.66 -5.69
C ARG A 221 16.95 11.30 -4.59
N ILE A 222 15.78 10.82 -5.00
CA ILE A 222 14.77 10.21 -4.15
C ILE A 222 14.52 8.81 -4.69
N ASN A 223 15.10 7.82 -4.01
CA ASN A 223 15.02 6.41 -4.44
C ASN A 223 14.01 5.59 -3.63
N THR A 224 13.39 6.18 -2.62
CA THR A 224 12.41 5.49 -1.78
C THR A 224 11.11 5.23 -2.53
N PHE A 225 10.74 3.96 -2.66
CA PHE A 225 9.40 3.57 -3.09
C PHE A 225 8.55 3.35 -1.86
N THR A 226 7.35 3.93 -1.86
CA THR A 226 6.39 3.81 -0.77
C THR A 226 5.18 3.08 -1.32
N PHE A 227 4.86 1.93 -0.73
CA PHE A 227 3.59 1.25 -1.02
C PHE A 227 2.46 2.11 -0.47
N ASP A 228 1.29 1.96 -1.07
CA ASP A 228 0.05 2.51 -0.54
C ASP A 228 -0.11 2.13 0.93
N ARG A 229 -0.50 3.08 1.77
CA ARG A 229 -0.61 2.85 3.22
C ARG A 229 -1.56 1.70 3.57
N GLU A 230 -2.55 1.43 2.72
CA GLU A 230 -3.53 0.36 2.89
C GLU A 230 -3.08 -0.98 2.27
N HIS A 231 -1.87 -1.08 1.71
CA HIS A 231 -1.24 -2.37 1.42
C HIS A 231 -0.75 -3.04 2.70
N ARG A 232 -1.58 -3.94 3.24
CA ARG A 232 -1.39 -4.56 4.55
C ARG A 232 -0.47 -5.78 4.52
N VAL A 233 0.54 -5.76 5.38
CA VAL A 233 1.46 -6.88 5.68
C VAL A 233 1.65 -6.99 7.20
N GLY A 234 1.07 -8.02 7.79
CA GLY A 234 1.04 -8.20 9.25
C GLY A 234 0.16 -7.17 9.97
N LEU A 235 0.25 -7.11 11.29
CA LEU A 235 -0.52 -6.23 12.17
C LEU A 235 0.33 -5.10 12.79
N LEU A 236 1.61 -5.34 13.06
CA LEU A 236 2.43 -4.54 13.98
C LEU A 236 3.69 -3.94 13.35
N MET A 237 4.50 -4.72 12.63
CA MET A 237 5.84 -4.31 12.18
C MET A 237 5.78 -2.99 11.39
N PHE A 238 4.97 -2.95 10.33
CA PHE A 238 4.81 -1.74 9.52
C PHE A 238 3.84 -0.74 10.15
N ARG A 239 2.63 -1.20 10.52
CA ARG A 239 1.51 -0.34 10.93
C ARG A 239 1.66 0.28 12.32
N GLN A 240 2.50 -0.28 13.19
CA GLN A 240 2.74 0.21 14.54
C GLN A 240 4.21 0.60 14.74
N ALA A 241 5.15 -0.33 14.64
CA ALA A 241 6.54 -0.08 15.01
C ALA A 241 7.21 0.93 14.06
N ILE A 242 7.15 0.69 12.74
CA ILE A 242 7.72 1.61 11.75
C ILE A 242 6.92 2.92 11.69
N ARG A 243 5.59 2.86 11.79
CA ARG A 243 4.74 4.06 11.88
C ARG A 243 5.13 4.96 13.04
N GLN A 244 5.30 4.41 14.24
CA GLN A 244 5.68 5.18 15.43
C GLN A 244 7.11 5.73 15.30
N SER A 245 8.05 4.92 14.82
CA SER A 245 9.43 5.34 14.62
C SER A 245 9.55 6.48 13.61
N SER A 246 8.88 6.37 12.46
CA SER A 246 8.91 7.39 11.41
C SER A 246 8.20 8.68 11.83
N ALA A 247 7.09 8.58 12.59
CA ALA A 247 6.45 9.74 13.20
C ALA A 247 7.36 10.44 14.22
N ALA A 248 8.12 9.67 15.02
CA ALA A 248 9.11 10.23 15.93
C ALA A 248 10.25 10.92 15.17
N THR A 249 10.69 10.37 14.03
CA THR A 249 11.65 11.03 13.14
C THR A 249 11.12 12.38 12.67
N ALA A 250 9.90 12.44 12.12
CA ALA A 250 9.28 13.68 11.64
C ALA A 250 9.17 14.72 12.77
N TYR A 251 8.74 14.29 13.96
CA TYR A 251 8.66 15.15 15.15
C TYR A 251 10.03 15.73 15.53
N ASN A 252 11.07 14.90 15.58
CA ASN A 252 12.43 15.35 15.94
C ASN A 252 13.04 16.27 14.89
N VAL A 253 12.78 16.04 13.60
CA VAL A 253 13.22 16.94 12.51
C VAL A 253 12.56 18.31 12.61
N ALA A 254 11.31 18.35 13.09
CA ALA A 254 10.54 19.59 13.24
C ALA A 254 10.81 20.34 14.55
N ASP A 255 11.52 19.74 15.50
CA ASP A 255 11.74 20.33 16.82
C ASP A 255 12.63 21.59 16.73
N PRO A 256 12.10 22.77 17.15
CA PRO A 256 12.80 24.05 17.07
C PRO A 256 14.10 24.10 17.88
N THR A 257 14.26 23.20 18.85
CA THR A 257 15.47 23.06 19.68
C THR A 257 16.67 22.61 18.84
N TYR A 258 16.45 21.77 17.83
CA TYR A 258 17.52 21.25 16.97
C TYR A 258 17.63 22.02 15.65
N ARG A 259 16.52 22.56 15.14
CA ARG A 259 16.47 23.30 13.87
C ARG A 259 15.50 24.45 13.99
N GLY A 260 15.97 25.70 13.83
CA GLY A 260 15.14 26.90 14.07
C GLY A 260 13.79 26.91 13.34
N SER A 261 13.69 26.29 12.17
CA SER A 261 12.43 25.95 11.50
C SER A 261 12.51 24.55 10.87
N PRO A 262 11.40 23.78 10.84
CA PRO A 262 11.34 22.54 10.09
C PRO A 262 11.71 22.74 8.62
N SER A 263 12.42 21.77 8.04
CA SER A 263 12.56 21.72 6.58
C SER A 263 11.22 21.40 5.95
N ARG A 264 10.95 21.96 4.77
CA ARG A 264 9.82 21.55 3.94
C ARG A 264 9.85 20.04 3.69
N GLY A 265 8.68 19.40 3.68
CA GLY A 265 8.49 17.97 3.47
C GLY A 265 8.84 17.10 4.68
N PHE A 266 9.09 17.68 5.85
CA PHE A 266 9.43 16.90 7.05
C PHE A 266 8.29 15.96 7.48
N ASP A 267 7.06 16.34 7.19
CA ASP A 267 5.85 15.57 7.47
C ASP A 267 5.79 14.28 6.65
N GLN A 268 6.33 14.28 5.43
CA GLN A 268 6.45 13.09 4.58
C GLN A 268 7.40 12.03 5.16
N LEU A 269 8.25 12.38 6.13
CA LEU A 269 9.05 11.40 6.86
C LEU A 269 8.17 10.45 7.68
N ALA A 270 6.98 10.90 8.11
CA ALA A 270 6.00 10.05 8.77
C ALA A 270 5.23 9.25 7.72
N ASN A 271 5.63 8.01 7.50
CA ASN A 271 5.10 7.20 6.40
C ASN A 271 3.72 6.59 6.65
N GLY A 272 3.08 6.86 7.79
CA GLY A 272 1.75 6.34 8.14
C GLY A 272 1.67 4.82 8.31
N GLY A 273 2.81 4.12 8.34
CA GLY A 273 2.85 2.65 8.35
C GLY A 273 2.87 2.02 6.95
N ALA A 274 3.05 2.82 5.89
CA ALA A 274 3.36 2.32 4.56
C ALA A 274 4.65 1.49 4.54
N ILE A 275 4.74 0.58 3.57
CA ILE A 275 5.93 -0.22 3.34
C ILE A 275 6.89 0.58 2.46
N GLN A 276 8.08 0.86 2.98
CA GLN A 276 9.16 1.56 2.27
C GLN A 276 10.50 0.97 2.66
N ASN A 277 11.51 1.06 1.77
CA ASN A 277 12.85 0.51 2.02
C ASN A 277 12.79 -0.90 2.63
N ALA A 278 12.13 -1.85 1.97
CA ALA A 278 11.85 -3.15 2.55
C ALA A 278 11.89 -4.30 1.53
N ILE A 279 12.40 -5.44 1.97
CA ILE A 279 12.23 -6.76 1.36
C ILE A 279 11.52 -7.60 2.41
N TYR A 280 10.37 -8.18 2.07
CA TYR A 280 9.61 -9.00 3.01
C TYR A 280 9.07 -10.28 2.40
N VAL A 281 8.77 -11.24 3.26
CA VAL A 281 7.92 -12.39 2.97
C VAL A 281 6.80 -12.47 4.00
N ASN A 282 5.61 -12.81 3.54
CA ASN A 282 4.41 -12.94 4.36
C ASN A 282 3.61 -14.19 3.99
N PRO A 283 4.03 -15.39 4.44
CA PRO A 283 3.18 -16.56 4.36
C PRO A 283 1.96 -16.41 5.27
N ARG A 284 0.80 -16.79 4.75
CA ARG A 284 -0.49 -16.74 5.42
C ARG A 284 -1.24 -18.05 5.21
N PHE A 285 -1.90 -18.50 6.27
CA PHE A 285 -2.77 -19.66 6.27
C PHE A 285 -4.14 -19.28 6.82
N ARG A 286 -5.21 -19.72 6.15
CA ARG A 286 -6.58 -19.58 6.59
C ARG A 286 -7.20 -20.96 6.71
N TYR A 287 -7.89 -21.22 7.82
CA TYR A 287 -8.68 -22.43 8.02
C TYR A 287 -10.14 -22.05 8.30
N ARG A 288 -11.07 -22.66 7.55
CA ARG A 288 -12.51 -22.48 7.68
C ARG A 288 -13.09 -23.67 8.45
N LEU A 289 -13.66 -23.39 9.62
CA LEU A 289 -14.37 -24.37 10.42
C LEU A 289 -15.88 -24.36 10.08
N PRO A 290 -16.61 -25.44 10.40
CA PRO A 290 -18.06 -25.43 10.33
C PRO A 290 -18.68 -24.29 11.16
N GLY A 291 -19.80 -23.73 10.68
CA GLY A 291 -20.54 -22.68 11.38
C GLY A 291 -19.95 -21.28 11.21
N ASP A 292 -19.47 -20.94 10.01
CA ASP A 292 -18.96 -19.60 9.63
C ASP A 292 -17.75 -19.10 10.47
N LEU A 293 -17.07 -20.00 11.19
CA LEU A 293 -15.86 -19.70 11.96
C LEU A 293 -14.60 -19.79 11.10
N ARG A 294 -13.70 -18.82 11.27
CA ARG A 294 -12.44 -18.67 10.55
C ARG A 294 -11.27 -18.53 11.52
N LEU A 295 -10.18 -19.23 11.22
CA LEU A 295 -8.87 -19.00 11.83
C LEU A 295 -7.88 -18.54 10.76
N ASP A 296 -7.11 -17.50 11.07
CA ASP A 296 -6.06 -16.96 10.22
C ASP A 296 -4.72 -17.01 10.97
N LEU A 297 -3.64 -17.44 10.32
CA LEU A 297 -2.28 -17.42 10.82
C LEU A 297 -1.40 -16.68 9.81
N GLY A 298 -0.61 -15.72 10.29
CA GLY A 298 0.32 -14.94 9.50
C GLY A 298 1.71 -14.99 10.10
N TYR A 299 2.71 -14.87 9.24
CA TYR A 299 4.08 -14.61 9.65
C TYR A 299 4.68 -13.57 8.74
N VAL A 300 5.42 -12.60 9.27
CA VAL A 300 6.20 -11.64 8.49
C VAL A 300 7.66 -11.81 8.87
N TRP A 301 8.51 -11.88 7.85
CA TRP A 301 9.93 -11.55 8.00
C TRP A 301 10.25 -10.40 7.06
N ALA A 302 10.99 -9.42 7.55
CA ALA A 302 11.44 -8.32 6.71
C ALA A 302 12.85 -7.84 7.07
N ARG A 303 13.50 -7.31 6.05
CA ARG A 303 14.73 -6.52 6.14
C ARG A 303 14.60 -5.28 5.27
N SER A 304 15.39 -4.26 5.51
CA SER A 304 15.44 -3.11 4.63
C SER A 304 16.24 -3.40 3.35
N ALA A 305 15.88 -2.73 2.26
CA ALA A 305 16.52 -2.88 0.95
C ALA A 305 17.93 -2.26 0.95
N VAL A 306 18.07 -1.16 1.68
CA VAL A 306 19.32 -0.48 2.04
C VAL A 306 19.31 -0.17 3.53
N PRO A 307 20.43 0.21 4.19
CA PRO A 307 20.42 0.55 5.61
C PRO A 307 19.29 1.50 6.01
N VAL A 308 18.68 1.26 7.18
CA VAL A 308 17.62 2.13 7.69
C VAL A 308 18.22 3.48 8.07
N THR A 309 17.71 4.53 7.44
CA THR A 309 18.18 5.91 7.63
C THR A 309 17.09 6.73 8.33
N ASP A 310 17.25 6.97 9.64
CA ASP A 310 16.48 7.99 10.35
C ASP A 310 17.09 9.37 10.04
N ALA A 311 16.34 10.24 9.35
CA ALA A 311 16.85 11.51 8.85
C ALA A 311 17.39 12.44 9.96
N PHE A 312 16.82 12.37 11.17
CA PHE A 312 17.27 13.17 12.31
C PHE A 312 18.61 12.66 12.85
N ARG A 313 18.67 11.38 13.20
CA ARG A 313 19.86 10.74 13.78
C ARG A 313 21.02 10.67 12.80
N SER A 314 20.74 10.34 11.55
CA SER A 314 21.76 10.31 10.48
C SER A 314 22.32 11.71 10.27
N GLY A 315 21.48 12.75 10.33
CA GLY A 315 21.93 14.14 10.32
C GLY A 315 22.86 14.49 11.49
N LEU A 316 22.57 14.02 12.70
CA LEU A 316 23.46 14.19 13.87
C LEU A 316 24.77 13.40 13.73
N ALA A 317 24.76 12.29 13.00
CA ALA A 317 25.91 11.44 12.75
C ALA A 317 26.74 11.86 11.52
N GLY A 318 26.56 13.09 11.01
CA GLY A 318 27.32 13.59 9.87
C GLY A 318 26.92 12.98 8.53
N GLY A 319 25.73 12.37 8.47
CA GLY A 319 25.11 11.82 7.27
C GLY A 319 25.25 10.31 7.10
N ALA A 320 25.97 9.62 7.98
CA ALA A 320 26.03 8.16 7.99
C ALA A 320 24.64 7.57 8.31
N PRO A 321 24.24 6.44 7.68
CA PRO A 321 22.96 5.79 7.98
C PRO A 321 22.87 5.32 9.44
N VAL A 322 21.95 5.92 10.18
CA VAL A 322 21.65 5.55 11.57
C VAL A 322 20.15 5.30 11.69
N ALA A 323 19.78 4.14 12.21
CA ALA A 323 18.39 3.73 12.38
C ALA A 323 17.71 4.44 13.57
N TRP A 324 16.40 4.23 13.73
CA TRP A 324 15.52 5.00 14.63
C TRP A 324 15.92 5.02 16.11
N ARG A 325 16.66 4.01 16.59
CA ARG A 325 17.16 3.94 17.98
C ARG A 325 18.67 4.14 18.11
N GLY A 326 19.40 4.24 17.01
CA GLY A 326 20.83 4.57 17.00
C GLY A 326 21.76 3.48 16.46
N ALA A 327 21.22 2.32 16.04
CA ALA A 327 22.01 1.31 15.35
C ALA A 327 22.55 1.85 14.02
N ALA A 328 23.84 1.63 13.74
CA ALA A 328 24.50 2.07 12.52
C ALA A 328 24.37 1.01 11.43
N GLU A 329 24.11 1.43 10.19
CA GLU A 329 24.04 0.55 9.00
C GLU A 329 23.06 -0.65 9.11
N ALA A 330 22.09 -0.57 10.02
CA ALA A 330 21.22 -1.68 10.35
C ALA A 330 20.23 -2.00 9.22
N THR A 331 20.01 -3.30 8.97
CA THR A 331 19.09 -3.74 7.91
C THR A 331 18.01 -4.71 8.35
N ALA A 332 18.16 -5.41 9.48
CA ALA A 332 17.13 -6.34 9.93
C ALA A 332 15.94 -5.57 10.54
N LEU A 333 14.73 -5.68 9.94
CA LEU A 333 13.51 -5.06 10.49
C LEU A 333 12.89 -5.96 11.57
N GLY A 334 12.85 -7.27 11.34
CA GLY A 334 12.48 -8.25 12.36
C GLY A 334 11.52 -9.33 11.87
N HIS A 335 10.79 -9.90 12.83
CA HIS A 335 9.85 -11.00 12.61
C HIS A 335 8.52 -10.72 13.31
N GLU A 336 7.41 -11.11 12.71
CA GLU A 336 6.08 -11.00 13.30
C GLU A 336 5.28 -12.28 13.12
N VAL A 337 4.50 -12.66 14.12
CA VAL A 337 3.52 -13.74 14.05
C VAL A 337 2.15 -13.19 14.39
N ASP A 338 1.16 -13.47 13.54
CA ASP A 338 -0.21 -12.98 13.69
C ASP A 338 -1.21 -14.13 13.77
N LEU A 339 -2.18 -13.99 14.67
CA LEU A 339 -3.31 -14.92 14.81
C LEU A 339 -4.61 -14.15 14.71
N GLY A 340 -5.53 -14.64 13.88
CA GLY A 340 -6.84 -14.05 13.64
C GLY A 340 -7.97 -15.06 13.84
N LEU A 341 -9.08 -14.56 14.37
CA LEU A 341 -10.35 -15.25 14.53
C LEU A 341 -11.44 -14.42 13.83
N GLY A 342 -12.24 -15.04 12.99
CA GLY A 342 -13.39 -14.42 12.33
C GLY A 342 -14.66 -15.24 12.54
N TYR A 343 -15.79 -14.57 12.71
CA TYR A 343 -17.09 -15.23 12.81
C TYR A 343 -18.21 -14.35 12.24
N ASP A 344 -19.06 -14.92 11.39
CA ASP A 344 -20.23 -14.25 10.81
C ASP A 344 -21.53 -14.80 11.41
N TRP A 345 -22.17 -14.04 12.30
CA TRP A 345 -23.52 -14.31 12.80
C TRP A 345 -24.58 -13.79 11.82
N ARG A 346 -25.30 -14.68 11.14
CA ARG A 346 -26.44 -14.34 10.28
C ARG A 346 -27.73 -14.35 11.10
N LEU A 347 -28.26 -13.16 11.39
CA LEU A 347 -29.46 -12.92 12.21
C LEU A 347 -30.48 -12.10 11.41
N GLU A 348 -31.28 -12.71 10.53
CA GLU A 348 -32.18 -11.97 9.63
C GLU A 348 -32.98 -10.85 10.33
N PRO A 349 -32.98 -9.61 9.79
CA PRO A 349 -32.39 -9.15 8.54
C PRO A 349 -30.90 -8.73 8.63
N VAL A 350 -30.27 -8.88 9.79
CA VAL A 350 -28.94 -8.38 10.13
C VAL A 350 -27.87 -9.47 9.97
N THR A 351 -26.65 -9.09 9.59
CA THR A 351 -25.45 -9.92 9.76
C THR A 351 -24.47 -9.20 10.68
N VAL A 352 -24.02 -9.88 11.72
CA VAL A 352 -23.00 -9.38 12.64
C VAL A 352 -21.71 -10.15 12.39
N ARG A 353 -20.65 -9.44 12.00
CA ARG A 353 -19.32 -10.00 11.80
C ARG A 353 -18.40 -9.60 12.96
N LEU A 354 -17.80 -10.58 13.61
CA LEU A 354 -16.76 -10.40 14.60
C LEU A 354 -15.41 -10.77 13.99
N ARG A 355 -14.41 -9.90 14.16
CA ARG A 355 -13.01 -10.16 13.85
C ARG A 355 -12.17 -9.83 15.07
N SER A 356 -11.34 -10.76 15.52
CA SER A 356 -10.35 -10.55 16.58
C SER A 356 -8.99 -11.00 16.11
N GLN A 357 -7.95 -10.22 16.39
CA GLN A 357 -6.60 -10.46 15.92
C GLN A 357 -5.60 -10.14 17.02
N VAL A 358 -4.49 -10.85 17.05
CA VAL A 358 -3.34 -10.58 17.92
C VAL A 358 -2.06 -10.80 17.14
N GLY A 359 -1.10 -9.89 17.31
CA GLY A 359 0.22 -9.97 16.70
C GLY A 359 1.30 -9.95 17.77
N VAL A 360 2.43 -10.58 17.48
CA VAL A 360 3.67 -10.51 18.27
C VAL A 360 4.81 -10.18 17.32
N PHE A 361 5.42 -9.01 17.49
CA PHE A 361 6.54 -8.52 16.71
C PHE A 361 7.82 -8.52 17.54
N VAL A 362 8.84 -9.22 17.03
CA VAL A 362 10.21 -9.24 17.56
C VAL A 362 11.06 -8.30 16.70
N PRO A 363 11.44 -7.12 17.20
CA PRO A 363 12.22 -6.16 16.44
C PRO A 363 13.61 -6.68 16.08
N GLY A 364 14.07 -6.34 14.87
CA GLY A 364 15.43 -6.60 14.43
C GLY A 364 16.42 -5.50 14.79
N GLU A 365 17.63 -5.61 14.24
CA GLU A 365 18.74 -4.68 14.40
C GLU A 365 18.37 -3.20 14.17
N ALA A 366 17.47 -2.91 13.23
CA ALA A 366 17.04 -1.53 12.94
C ALA A 366 16.40 -0.83 14.15
N PHE A 367 15.95 -1.60 15.14
CA PHE A 367 15.38 -1.11 16.38
C PHE A 367 16.35 -1.22 17.56
N GLN A 368 17.62 -1.60 17.36
CA GLN A 368 18.62 -1.58 18.42
C GLN A 368 19.06 -0.15 18.74
N ASP A 369 19.48 0.06 19.99
CA ASP A 369 20.15 1.30 20.36
C ASP A 369 21.60 1.35 19.86
N ALA A 370 22.26 2.50 20.04
CA ALA A 370 23.66 2.70 19.62
C ALA A 370 24.68 1.76 20.31
N ARG A 371 24.28 1.01 21.34
CA ARG A 371 25.12 0.01 22.03
C ARG A 371 24.78 -1.43 21.61
N GLY A 372 23.86 -1.61 20.67
CA GLY A 372 23.39 -2.91 20.21
C GLY A 372 22.35 -3.56 21.14
N ALA A 373 21.73 -2.81 22.05
CA ALA A 373 20.67 -3.36 22.90
C ALA A 373 19.34 -3.43 22.14
N ASP A 374 18.74 -4.62 22.13
CA ASP A 374 17.47 -4.90 21.45
C ASP A 374 16.32 -4.02 21.94
N ALA A 375 15.38 -3.73 21.04
CA ALA A 375 14.08 -3.20 21.43
C ALA A 375 13.22 -4.32 22.04
N PRO A 376 12.34 -4.01 23.00
CA PRO A 376 11.44 -5.00 23.56
C PRO A 376 10.47 -5.54 22.50
N THR A 377 10.13 -6.82 22.61
CA THR A 377 9.05 -7.45 21.82
C THR A 377 7.74 -6.69 22.00
N MET A 378 7.09 -6.38 20.88
CA MET A 378 5.78 -5.74 20.86
C MET A 378 4.68 -6.78 20.68
N TRP A 379 3.55 -6.59 21.34
CA TRP A 379 2.33 -7.36 21.09
C TRP A 379 1.14 -6.40 21.14
N ALA A 380 0.16 -6.64 20.29
CA ALA A 380 -1.09 -5.89 20.31
C ALA A 380 -2.21 -6.75 19.75
N GLY A 381 -3.45 -6.38 20.05
CA GLY A 381 -4.62 -7.02 19.51
C GLY A 381 -5.66 -6.01 19.06
N LEU A 382 -6.45 -6.41 18.06
CA LEU A 382 -7.55 -5.66 17.51
C LEU A 382 -8.81 -6.51 17.58
N THR A 383 -9.94 -5.91 17.92
CA THR A 383 -11.24 -6.57 17.79
C THR A 383 -12.23 -5.61 17.16
N GLN A 384 -12.96 -6.10 16.17
CA GLN A 384 -13.93 -5.33 15.40
C GLN A 384 -15.26 -6.09 15.33
N VAL A 385 -16.34 -5.33 15.48
CA VAL A 385 -17.70 -5.79 15.25
C VAL A 385 -18.28 -4.96 14.12
N GLU A 386 -18.68 -5.62 13.04
CA GLU A 386 -19.35 -5.03 11.90
C GLU A 386 -20.80 -5.50 11.86
N VAL A 387 -21.75 -4.57 11.70
CA VAL A 387 -23.18 -4.88 11.61
C VAL A 387 -23.66 -4.44 10.23
N ARG A 388 -24.19 -5.40 9.47
CA ARG A 388 -24.79 -5.18 8.15
C ARG A 388 -26.30 -5.39 8.28
N TRP A 389 -27.07 -4.40 7.85
CA TRP A 389 -28.54 -4.40 7.86
C TRP A 389 -29.07 -4.32 6.42
#